data_AF-A0AAV7SSE2-F1
#
_entry.id   AF-A0AAV7SSE2-F1
#
_cell.length_a   1.000
_cell.length_b   1.000
_cell.length_c   1.000
_cell.angle_alpha   90.00
_cell.angle_beta   90.00
_cell.angle_gamma   90.00
#
_symmetry.space_group_name_H-M   'P 1'
#
loop_
_entity.id
_entity.type
_entity.pdbx_description
1 polymer ?
#
loop_
_entity_poly.entity_id
_entity_poly.type
_entity_poly.pdbx_seq_one_letter_code
_entity_poly.pdbx_strand_id
1 'polypeptide(L)'
;MKSLHRMDVSMKSLHQMDVGLKSLHRMDVSMKSLHRMDMGLKSLHQMDVGLKSLHRMDVSMKSLHRMDVGLKSLHRMDVGMKSLHRMDVGMKSLHRMDVSMKSLHRMDVSMKSLHRMDVSMKSLHRMDVGLKSLNRMAMDVGLKSRHIVDVGMKSRHTMDVGMNSLHRLDVGM
;
A
#
# COMPACT_ATOMS: atom_id res chain seq x y z
N MET A 1 7.69 1.18 26.71
CA MET A 1 7.23 0.80 25.35
C MET A 1 8.37 0.12 24.61
N LYS A 2 8.16 -1.10 24.12
CA LYS A 2 9.21 -1.97 23.58
C LYS A 2 9.72 -1.46 22.23
N SER A 3 11.05 -1.49 22.07
CA SER A 3 11.76 -1.38 20.79
C SER A 3 12.29 -2.77 20.45
N LEU A 4 12.10 -3.20 19.20
CA LEU A 4 12.62 -4.47 18.70
C LEU A 4 13.53 -4.21 17.52
N HIS A 5 14.58 -5.02 17.40
CA HIS A 5 15.41 -4.98 16.20
C HIS A 5 14.74 -5.74 15.05
N ARG A 6 14.25 -6.95 15.31
CA ARG A 6 13.69 -7.82 14.27
C ARG A 6 12.48 -8.61 14.75
N MET A 7 11.55 -8.85 13.85
CA MET A 7 10.44 -9.78 14.00
C MET A 7 10.27 -10.56 12.69
N ASP A 8 10.40 -11.89 12.76
CA ASP A 8 10.19 -12.78 11.62
C ASP A 8 9.06 -13.74 11.95
N VAL A 9 8.05 -13.84 11.08
CA VAL A 9 6.94 -14.78 11.25
C VAL A 9 6.77 -15.63 9.99
N SER A 10 6.88 -16.94 10.16
CA SER A 10 6.67 -17.92 9.08
C SER A 10 5.75 -19.04 9.54
N MET A 11 4.54 -19.10 8.99
CA MET A 11 3.57 -20.15 9.32
C MET A 11 2.69 -20.54 8.13
N LYS A 12 2.10 -21.73 8.17
CA LYS A 12 1.17 -22.17 7.11
C LYS A 12 -0.12 -21.34 7.11
N SER A 13 -0.73 -21.20 8.28
CA SER A 13 -2.02 -20.55 8.46
C SER A 13 -2.08 -19.86 9.82
N LEU A 14 -2.65 -18.67 9.85
CA LEU A 14 -2.95 -17.96 11.09
C LEU A 14 -4.31 -17.27 10.94
N HIS A 15 -5.10 -17.26 12.01
CA HIS A 15 -6.35 -16.52 12.00
C HIS A 15 -6.09 -15.02 12.12
N GLN A 16 -5.32 -14.60 13.13
CA GLN A 16 -5.10 -13.19 13.40
C GLN A 16 -3.66 -12.93 13.83
N MET A 17 -3.09 -11.85 13.30
CA MET A 17 -1.84 -11.24 13.72
C MET A 17 -2.11 -9.80 14.14
N ASP A 18 -1.64 -9.42 15.32
CA ASP A 18 -1.69 -8.05 15.85
C ASP A 18 -0.29 -7.66 16.33
N VAL A 19 0.23 -6.54 15.84
CA VAL A 19 1.53 -6.00 16.22
C VAL A 19 1.43 -4.55 16.66
N GLY A 20 1.67 -4.30 17.95
CA GLY A 20 1.74 -2.97 18.55
C GLY A 20 3.11 -2.66 19.16
N LEU A 21 3.90 -1.78 18.54
CA LEU A 21 5.25 -1.43 19.00
C LEU A 21 5.56 0.06 18.89
N LYS A 22 6.51 0.57 19.71
CA LYS A 22 7.02 1.94 19.53
C LYS A 22 7.93 2.01 18.32
N SER A 23 8.89 1.09 18.24
CA SER A 23 9.86 1.03 17.15
C SER A 23 10.17 -0.43 16.82
N LEU A 24 10.31 -0.70 15.54
CA LEU A 24 10.82 -1.96 15.02
C LEU A 24 11.76 -1.62 13.86
N HIS A 25 12.93 -2.24 13.80
CA HIS A 25 13.82 -2.00 12.66
C HIS A 25 13.35 -2.83 11.45
N ARG A 26 13.13 -4.13 11.61
CA ARG A 26 12.70 -5.00 10.51
C ARG A 26 11.56 -5.94 10.88
N MET A 27 10.61 -6.08 9.96
CA MET A 27 9.57 -7.10 10.01
C MET A 27 9.52 -7.90 8.70
N ASP A 28 9.59 -9.22 8.81
CA ASP A 28 9.36 -10.14 7.69
C ASP A 28 8.19 -11.08 8.03
N VAL A 29 7.13 -11.10 7.20
CA VAL A 29 5.97 -12.01 7.37
C VAL A 29 5.77 -12.87 6.13
N SER A 30 5.79 -14.19 6.30
CA SER A 30 5.53 -15.15 5.22
C SER A 30 4.50 -16.22 5.62
N MET A 31 3.40 -16.33 4.87
CA MET A 31 2.36 -17.33 5.15
C MET A 31 1.61 -17.80 3.90
N LYS A 32 0.98 -18.99 3.97
CA LYS A 32 0.02 -19.39 2.93
C LYS A 32 -1.33 -18.68 3.13
N SER A 33 -1.84 -18.64 4.34
CA SER A 33 -3.14 -18.01 4.64
C SER A 33 -3.08 -17.20 5.93
N LEU A 34 -3.57 -15.97 5.89
CA LEU A 34 -3.82 -15.16 7.06
C LEU A 34 -5.22 -14.55 6.93
N HIS A 35 -6.05 -14.64 7.96
CA HIS A 35 -7.37 -14.03 7.88
C HIS A 35 -7.29 -12.52 8.18
N ARG A 36 -6.62 -12.11 9.26
CA ARG A 36 -6.47 -10.70 9.61
C ARG A 36 -5.05 -10.33 10.05
N MET A 37 -4.54 -9.25 9.50
CA MET A 37 -3.33 -8.57 9.96
C MET A 37 -3.68 -7.15 10.41
N ASP A 38 -3.28 -6.78 11.61
CA ASP A 38 -3.46 -5.44 12.20
C ASP A 38 -2.12 -4.96 12.76
N MET A 39 -1.66 -3.78 12.34
CA MET A 39 -0.33 -3.27 12.68
C MET A 39 -0.34 -1.80 13.08
N GLY A 40 0.10 -1.53 14.31
CA GLY A 40 0.23 -0.19 14.87
C GLY A 40 1.66 0.10 15.34
N LEU A 41 2.40 0.95 14.61
CA LEU A 41 3.77 1.34 14.97
C LEU A 41 4.00 2.85 14.95
N LYS A 42 4.83 3.39 15.86
CA LYS A 42 5.31 4.77 15.68
C LYS A 42 6.37 4.84 14.58
N SER A 43 7.35 3.93 14.59
CA SER A 43 8.39 3.87 13.58
C SER A 43 8.70 2.45 13.16
N LEU A 44 8.80 2.22 11.86
CA LEU A 44 9.31 0.99 11.27
C LEU A 44 10.31 1.34 10.15
N HIS A 45 11.47 0.68 10.11
CA HIS A 45 12.41 0.91 9.01
C HIS A 45 12.04 0.08 7.78
N GLN A 46 11.82 -1.23 7.94
CA GLN A 46 11.48 -2.11 6.81
C GLN A 46 10.36 -3.09 7.16
N MET A 47 9.41 -3.23 6.25
CA MET A 47 8.37 -4.25 6.27
C MET A 47 8.35 -5.03 4.96
N ASP A 48 8.47 -6.35 5.05
CA ASP A 48 8.31 -7.27 3.93
C ASP A 48 7.16 -8.26 4.25
N VAL A 49 6.10 -8.27 3.43
CA VAL A 49 4.94 -9.17 3.60
C VAL A 49 4.72 -10.01 2.34
N GLY A 50 4.82 -11.34 2.48
CA GLY A 50 4.59 -12.30 1.41
C GLY A 50 3.53 -13.34 1.75
N LEU A 51 2.33 -13.26 1.16
CA LEU A 51 1.24 -14.22 1.44
C LEU A 51 0.56 -14.74 0.17
N LYS A 52 0.05 -15.99 0.21
CA LYS A 52 -0.84 -16.45 -0.87
C LYS A 52 -2.23 -15.85 -0.72
N SER A 53 -2.80 -15.85 0.48
CA SER A 53 -4.12 -15.30 0.74
C SER A 53 -4.13 -14.49 2.01
N LEU A 54 -4.70 -13.28 1.93
CA LEU A 54 -5.03 -12.46 3.08
C LEU A 54 -6.46 -11.94 2.94
N HIS A 55 -7.27 -11.99 4.00
CA HIS A 55 -8.61 -11.41 3.93
C HIS A 55 -8.57 -9.91 4.24
N ARG A 56 -7.93 -9.51 5.35
CA ARG A 56 -7.82 -8.09 5.73
C ARG A 56 -6.43 -7.71 6.22
N MET A 57 -5.92 -6.60 5.68
CA MET A 57 -4.73 -5.92 6.16
C MET A 57 -5.11 -4.51 6.63
N ASP A 58 -4.72 -4.16 7.86
CA ASP A 58 -4.80 -2.80 8.38
C ASP A 58 -3.41 -2.38 8.88
N VAL A 59 -2.90 -1.26 8.38
CA VAL A 59 -1.59 -0.72 8.77
C VAL A 59 -1.71 0.75 9.13
N SER A 60 -1.39 1.08 10.37
CA SER A 60 -1.35 2.45 10.89
C SER A 60 0.03 2.79 11.44
N MET A 61 0.73 3.76 10.82
CA MET A 61 2.06 4.17 11.28
C MET A 61 2.30 5.67 11.24
N LYS A 62 3.19 6.18 12.11
CA LYS A 62 3.69 7.55 11.95
C LYS A 62 4.76 7.62 10.87
N SER A 63 5.79 6.78 10.93
CA SER A 63 6.86 6.75 9.93
C SER A 63 7.19 5.33 9.50
N LEU A 64 7.28 5.14 8.19
CA LEU A 64 7.87 3.94 7.59
C LEU A 64 8.85 4.34 6.49
N HIS A 65 10.01 3.69 6.47
CA HIS A 65 10.98 3.91 5.41
C HIS A 65 10.68 3.05 4.17
N ARG A 66 10.45 1.75 4.33
CA ARG A 66 10.14 0.86 3.21
C ARG A 66 9.05 -0.16 3.52
N MET A 67 8.10 -0.30 2.61
CA MET A 67 7.07 -1.34 2.61
C MET A 67 7.10 -2.10 1.28
N ASP A 68 7.30 -3.41 1.34
CA ASP A 68 7.20 -4.31 0.20
C ASP A 68 6.09 -5.35 0.48
N VAL A 69 5.04 -5.38 -0.34
CA VAL A 69 3.90 -6.31 -0.18
C VAL A 69 3.70 -7.15 -1.44
N GLY A 70 3.82 -8.48 -1.28
CA GLY A 70 3.62 -9.46 -2.34
C GLY A 70 2.48 -10.43 -2.01
N LEU A 71 1.35 -10.34 -2.73
CA LEU A 71 0.17 -11.16 -2.44
C LEU A 71 -0.45 -11.79 -3.69
N LYS A 72 -0.91 -13.06 -3.60
CA LYS A 72 -1.72 -13.64 -4.69
C LYS A 72 -3.15 -13.09 -4.64
N SER A 73 -3.76 -13.05 -3.46
CA SER A 73 -5.13 -12.53 -3.27
C SER A 73 -5.24 -11.74 -1.97
N LEU A 74 -5.91 -10.59 -2.04
CA LEU A 74 -6.37 -9.83 -0.88
C LEU A 74 -7.77 -9.30 -1.10
N HIS A 75 -8.59 -9.38 -0.07
CA HIS A 75 -9.92 -8.79 -0.11
C HIS A 75 -9.87 -7.29 0.24
N ARG A 76 -9.21 -6.91 1.34
CA ARG A 76 -9.13 -5.51 1.76
C ARG A 76 -7.77 -5.10 2.31
N MET A 77 -7.26 -3.99 1.80
CA MET A 77 -6.10 -3.27 2.32
C MET A 77 -6.52 -1.87 2.77
N ASP A 78 -6.25 -1.53 4.03
CA ASP A 78 -6.35 -0.17 4.55
C ASP A 78 -4.95 0.27 5.05
N VAL A 79 -4.42 1.37 4.53
CA VAL A 79 -3.11 1.93 4.96
C VAL A 79 -3.25 3.40 5.36
N GLY A 80 -2.90 3.70 6.61
CA GLY A 80 -2.86 5.06 7.16
C GLY A 80 -1.45 5.44 7.62
N MET A 81 -0.84 6.46 7.00
CA MET A 81 0.51 6.90 7.38
C MET A 81 0.68 8.41 7.44
N LYS A 82 1.55 8.91 8.34
CA LYS A 82 2.01 10.30 8.22
C LYS A 82 3.09 10.40 7.15
N SER A 83 4.12 9.57 7.23
CA SER A 83 5.26 9.63 6.31
C SER A 83 5.65 8.23 5.84
N LEU A 84 5.75 8.07 4.53
CA LEU A 84 6.31 6.88 3.91
C LEU A 84 7.32 7.28 2.82
N HIS A 85 8.50 6.66 2.84
CA HIS A 85 9.50 6.92 1.81
C HIS A 85 9.27 6.05 0.56
N ARG A 86 9.06 4.74 0.72
CA ARG A 86 8.81 3.85 -0.42
C ARG A 86 7.76 2.78 -0.12
N MET A 87 6.84 2.62 -1.07
CA MET A 87 5.86 1.53 -1.11
C MET A 87 5.96 0.81 -2.45
N ASP A 88 6.17 -0.51 -2.40
CA ASP A 88 6.09 -1.39 -3.56
C ASP A 88 5.01 -2.47 -3.29
N VAL A 89 3.96 -2.53 -4.12
CA VAL A 89 2.86 -3.49 -3.97
C VAL A 89 2.69 -4.32 -5.25
N GLY A 90 2.88 -5.63 -5.13
CA GLY A 90 2.71 -6.60 -6.21
C GLY A 90 1.59 -7.60 -5.92
N MET A 91 0.52 -7.58 -6.72
CA MET A 91 -0.66 -8.42 -6.47
C MET A 91 -1.26 -9.07 -7.71
N LYS A 92 -1.82 -10.29 -7.60
CA LYS A 92 -2.67 -10.81 -8.70
C LYS A 92 -4.07 -10.24 -8.61
N SER A 93 -4.71 -10.30 -7.45
CA SER A 93 -6.07 -9.80 -7.25
C SER A 93 -6.19 -9.02 -5.95
N LEU A 94 -6.82 -7.85 -6.05
CA LEU A 94 -7.26 -7.04 -4.91
C LEU A 94 -8.68 -6.54 -5.12
N HIS A 95 -9.55 -6.73 -4.13
CA HIS A 95 -10.91 -6.21 -4.20
C HIS A 95 -10.97 -4.73 -3.78
N ARG A 96 -10.35 -4.34 -2.67
CA ARG A 96 -10.34 -2.93 -2.24
C ARG A 96 -9.01 -2.50 -1.64
N MET A 97 -8.53 -1.36 -2.10
CA MET A 97 -7.40 -0.62 -1.54
C MET A 97 -7.84 0.78 -1.10
N ASP A 98 -7.64 1.12 0.16
CA ASP A 98 -7.78 2.48 0.67
C ASP A 98 -6.43 2.93 1.25
N VAL A 99 -5.86 4.02 0.71
CA VAL A 99 -4.58 4.59 1.16
C VAL A 99 -4.77 6.05 1.56
N SER A 100 -4.39 6.39 2.80
CA SER A 100 -4.37 7.76 3.30
C SER A 100 -2.98 8.11 3.82
N MET A 101 -2.34 9.11 3.21
CA MET A 101 -1.00 9.56 3.61
C MET A 101 -0.86 11.08 3.68
N LYS A 102 -0.06 11.60 4.62
CA LYS A 102 0.35 13.02 4.54
C LYS A 102 1.45 13.20 3.51
N SER A 103 2.48 12.37 3.55
CA SER A 103 3.63 12.46 2.64
C SER A 103 4.06 11.09 2.16
N LEU A 104 4.19 10.95 0.84
CA LEU A 104 4.76 9.78 0.17
C LEU A 104 5.82 10.21 -0.84
N HIS A 105 7.01 9.61 -0.78
CA HIS A 105 8.05 9.90 -1.77
C HIS A 105 7.89 9.03 -3.04
N ARG A 106 7.70 7.71 -2.89
CA ARG A 106 7.49 6.83 -4.05
C ARG A 106 6.46 5.75 -3.78
N MET A 107 5.53 5.59 -4.72
CA MET A 107 4.62 4.45 -4.82
C MET A 107 4.85 3.71 -6.14
N ASP A 108 4.90 2.38 -6.08
CA ASP A 108 4.83 1.48 -7.23
C ASP A 108 3.76 0.41 -6.94
N VAL A 109 2.74 0.33 -7.80
CA VAL A 109 1.66 -0.66 -7.70
C VAL A 109 1.55 -1.42 -9.00
N SER A 110 1.77 -2.74 -8.95
CA SER A 110 1.54 -3.64 -10.08
C SER A 110 0.48 -4.68 -9.74
N MET A 111 -0.67 -4.63 -10.42
CA MET A 111 -1.73 -5.63 -10.25
C MET A 111 -2.31 -6.18 -11.56
N LYS A 112 -2.79 -7.43 -11.53
CA LYS A 112 -3.61 -7.95 -12.65
C LYS A 112 -5.04 -7.43 -12.56
N SER A 113 -5.68 -7.56 -11.40
CA SER A 113 -7.07 -7.11 -11.21
C SER A 113 -7.23 -6.33 -9.91
N LEU A 114 -7.83 -5.14 -10.03
CA LEU A 114 -8.20 -4.28 -8.93
C LEU A 114 -9.66 -3.86 -9.08
N HIS A 115 -10.51 -4.12 -8.09
CA HIS A 115 -11.90 -3.68 -8.19
C HIS A 115 -12.05 -2.21 -7.78
N ARG A 116 -11.53 -1.82 -6.61
CA ARG A 116 -11.59 -0.43 -6.15
C ARG A 116 -10.27 0.05 -5.55
N MET A 117 -9.89 1.26 -5.91
CA MET A 117 -8.75 1.98 -5.34
C MET A 117 -9.17 3.39 -4.94
N ASP A 118 -9.03 3.72 -3.66
CA ASP A 118 -9.21 5.08 -3.14
C ASP A 118 -7.88 5.56 -2.53
N VAL A 119 -7.32 6.63 -3.08
CA VAL A 119 -6.03 7.20 -2.61
C VAL A 119 -6.20 8.65 -2.25
N SER A 120 -5.80 9.02 -1.03
CA SER A 120 -5.77 10.42 -0.55
C SER A 120 -4.39 10.79 -0.03
N MET A 121 -3.76 11.81 -0.62
CA MET A 121 -2.44 12.29 -0.18
C MET A 121 -2.30 13.81 -0.18
N LYS A 122 -1.53 14.36 0.76
CA LYS A 122 -1.14 15.80 0.75
C LYS A 122 0.17 16.09 0.00
N SER A 123 1.01 15.09 -0.22
CA SER A 123 2.26 15.25 -0.96
C SER A 123 2.71 13.89 -1.50
N LEU A 124 3.05 13.85 -2.79
CA LEU A 124 3.40 12.62 -3.51
C LEU A 124 4.49 12.89 -4.55
N HIS A 125 5.76 12.55 -4.32
CA HIS A 125 6.79 12.86 -5.31
C HIS A 125 6.65 12.06 -6.62
N ARG A 126 6.45 10.73 -6.52
CA ARG A 126 6.23 9.87 -7.69
C ARG A 126 5.25 8.73 -7.40
N MET A 127 4.38 8.44 -8.36
CA MET A 127 3.52 7.26 -8.37
C MET A 127 3.55 6.60 -9.74
N ASP A 128 3.68 5.28 -9.74
CA ASP A 128 3.55 4.41 -10.91
C ASP A 128 2.51 3.33 -10.58
N VAL A 129 1.48 3.21 -11.43
CA VAL A 129 0.41 2.21 -11.27
C VAL A 129 0.23 1.45 -12.58
N GLY A 130 0.63 0.18 -12.57
CA GLY A 130 0.44 -0.77 -13.67
C GLY A 130 -0.69 -1.75 -13.38
N LEU A 131 -1.77 -1.69 -14.17
CA LEU A 131 -2.95 -2.54 -13.99
C LEU A 131 -3.37 -3.23 -15.31
N LYS A 132 -3.75 -4.51 -15.26
CA LYS A 132 -4.43 -5.13 -16.42
C LYS A 132 -5.92 -4.81 -16.46
N SER A 133 -6.57 -4.75 -15.30
CA SER A 133 -8.00 -4.48 -15.19
C SER A 133 -8.30 -3.68 -13.93
N LEU A 134 -9.09 -2.61 -14.08
CA LEU A 134 -9.63 -1.81 -12.99
C LEU A 134 -11.11 -1.52 -13.20
N ASN A 135 -11.91 -1.70 -12.15
CA ASN A 135 -13.31 -1.26 -12.18
C ASN A 135 -13.45 0.22 -11.79
N ARG A 136 -12.94 0.61 -10.62
CA ARG A 136 -13.01 2.00 -10.15
C ARG A 136 -11.71 2.46 -9.49
N MET A 137 -11.26 3.66 -9.85
CA MET A 137 -10.26 4.42 -9.10
C MET A 137 -10.79 5.81 -8.76
N ALA A 138 -10.57 6.22 -7.51
CA ALA A 138 -10.69 7.59 -7.07
C ALA A 138 -9.34 8.01 -6.46
N MET A 139 -8.78 9.10 -6.96
CA MET A 139 -7.52 9.63 -6.47
C MET A 139 -7.67 11.11 -6.17
N ASP A 140 -7.46 11.48 -4.91
CA ASP A 140 -7.39 12.87 -4.46
C ASP A 140 -5.98 13.16 -3.96
N VAL A 141 -5.27 14.01 -4.71
CA VAL A 141 -3.91 14.40 -4.35
C VAL A 141 -3.86 15.91 -4.16
N GLY A 142 -3.90 16.31 -2.89
CA GLY A 142 -3.80 17.70 -2.44
C GLY A 142 -2.36 18.21 -2.55
N LEU A 143 -1.88 18.36 -3.77
CA LEU A 143 -0.48 18.64 -4.09
C LEU A 143 -0.09 20.11 -3.84
N LYS A 144 1.15 20.33 -3.37
CA LYS A 144 1.77 21.66 -3.20
C LYS A 144 3.11 21.83 -3.95
N SER A 145 3.54 20.87 -4.79
CA SER A 145 4.83 20.96 -5.51
C SER A 145 4.87 20.13 -6.81
N ARG A 146 6.05 19.87 -7.40
CA ARG A 146 6.22 19.12 -8.66
C ARG A 146 6.06 17.62 -8.43
N HIS A 147 5.13 16.99 -9.14
CA HIS A 147 4.76 15.59 -8.94
C HIS A 147 4.54 14.86 -10.28
N ILE A 148 4.92 13.58 -10.31
CA ILE A 148 4.77 12.68 -11.48
C ILE A 148 3.83 11.54 -11.09
N VAL A 149 2.76 11.39 -11.84
CA VAL A 149 1.83 10.27 -11.70
C VAL A 149 1.68 9.59 -13.06
N ASP A 150 2.08 8.32 -13.13
CA ASP A 150 1.97 7.49 -14.32
C ASP A 150 1.01 6.33 -14.01
N VAL A 151 -0.03 6.18 -14.83
CA VAL A 151 -1.05 5.13 -14.68
C VAL A 151 -1.24 4.39 -16.00
N GLY A 152 -0.77 3.15 -16.07
CA GLY A 152 -0.88 2.27 -17.25
C GLY A 152 -1.95 1.19 -17.07
N MET A 153 -2.90 1.10 -18.00
CA MET A 153 -4.12 0.29 -17.83
C MET A 153 -4.65 -0.37 -19.11
N LYS A 154 -4.68 -1.71 -19.19
CA LYS A 154 -5.22 -2.39 -20.38
C LYS A 154 -6.75 -2.34 -20.53
N SER A 155 -7.49 -2.15 -19.43
CA SER A 155 -8.96 -2.13 -19.42
C SER A 155 -9.48 -1.37 -18.20
N ARG A 156 -10.40 -0.41 -18.40
CA ARG A 156 -11.02 0.38 -17.31
C ARG A 156 -12.52 0.57 -17.48
N HIS A 157 -13.24 0.71 -16.36
CA HIS A 157 -14.64 1.18 -16.35
C HIS A 157 -14.76 2.64 -15.88
N THR A 158 -14.19 3.02 -14.73
CA THR A 158 -14.28 4.39 -14.20
C THR A 158 -12.98 4.82 -13.49
N MET A 159 -12.58 6.09 -13.69
CA MET A 159 -11.47 6.70 -12.98
C MET A 159 -11.73 8.20 -12.82
N ASP A 160 -11.63 8.66 -11.58
CA ASP A 160 -11.76 10.05 -11.16
C ASP A 160 -10.46 10.48 -10.46
N VAL A 161 -9.88 11.59 -10.89
CA VAL A 161 -8.57 12.08 -10.44
C VAL A 161 -8.68 13.58 -10.17
N GLY A 162 -8.74 13.94 -8.89
CA GLY A 162 -8.72 15.32 -8.41
C GLY A 162 -7.30 15.73 -8.00
N MET A 163 -6.72 16.74 -8.67
CA MET A 163 -5.36 17.20 -8.40
C MET A 163 -5.26 18.72 -8.49
N ASN A 164 -4.82 19.38 -7.41
CA ASN A 164 -4.79 20.85 -7.32
C ASN A 164 -3.48 21.49 -7.83
N SER A 165 -2.46 20.71 -8.22
CA SER A 165 -1.17 21.20 -8.74
C SER A 165 -0.37 20.06 -9.40
N LEU A 166 -0.29 19.99 -10.73
CA LEU A 166 0.39 18.91 -11.46
C LEU A 166 1.59 19.41 -12.28
N HIS A 167 2.65 18.60 -12.34
CA HIS A 167 3.74 18.78 -13.29
C HIS A 167 3.63 17.82 -14.49
N ARG A 168 3.27 16.55 -14.25
CA ARG A 168 2.94 15.57 -15.31
C ARG A 168 1.97 14.51 -14.79
N LEU A 169 0.94 14.23 -15.60
CA LEU A 169 0.05 13.08 -15.46
C LEU A 169 0.06 12.34 -16.80
N ASP A 170 0.44 11.05 -16.78
CA ASP A 170 0.44 10.18 -17.95
C ASP A 170 -0.55 9.02 -17.71
N VAL A 171 -1.57 8.92 -18.55
CA VAL A 171 -2.58 7.85 -18.47
C VAL A 171 -2.57 7.10 -19.79
N GLY A 172 -1.92 5.93 -19.80
CA GLY A 172 -1.76 5.08 -20.97
C GLY A 172 -2.68 3.87 -20.94
N MET A 173 -3.12 3.42 -22.13
CA MET A 173 -3.85 2.16 -22.33
C MET A 173 -2.98 1.08 -23.00
#